data_AF-A0A2S4PJ24-F1
#
_entry.id   AF-A0A2S4PJ24-F1
#
_cell.length_a   1.000
_cell.length_b   1.000
_cell.length_c   1.000
_cell.angle_alpha   90.00
_cell.angle_beta   90.00
_cell.angle_gamma   90.00
#
_symmetry.space_group_name_H-M   'P 1'
#
loop_
_entity.id
_entity.type
_entity.pdbx_description
1 polymer ?
#
loop_
_entity_poly.entity_id
_entity_poly.type
_entity_poly.pdbx_seq_one_letter_code
_entity_poly.pdbx_strand_id
1 'polypeptide(L)'
;TKGPPVHLPDEHLVFFRQDATLDSVGEAAERATSELLAFFKSNRSSELGKRLLYQDYPKFFVYDKKTKPHSWKERKRGTAIGRLIFLNPCHGDVYYLRLLLTKIRGPTSYEDLYTHNGVRYLTFKEACAARNFLENDGEWDDCFAEASEFAIGGLRKLFVLALTDGNVRSPIELWEKFQSAICEDCEYRLRAEFGDSFVSTQNVQDYGLYQFQKELQLFGKKLEDFGLPLPIGNWEPNHLQSIPLARQYNEEEQTRLLREFLPQLNDDQRRAYEQITRAIENDSNTAHFFL
;
A
#
# COMPACT_ATOMS: atom_id res chain seq x y z
N THR A 1 -2.00 -2.25 29.45
CA THR A 1 -2.89 -1.07 29.34
C THR A 1 -3.03 -0.71 27.88
N LYS A 2 -4.26 -0.82 27.32
CA LYS A 2 -4.56 -0.25 26.00
C LYS A 2 -4.61 1.27 26.15
N GLY A 3 -3.91 2.02 25.30
CA GLY A 3 -4.04 3.48 25.30
C GLY A 3 -5.32 3.95 24.62
N PRO A 4 -5.54 5.27 24.62
CA PRO A 4 -6.80 5.81 24.17
C PRO A 4 -6.91 5.69 22.63
N PRO A 5 -8.07 5.26 22.09
CA PRO A 5 -8.24 5.00 20.65
C PRO A 5 -8.12 6.28 19.81
N VAL A 6 -7.72 6.09 18.55
CA VAL A 6 -7.64 7.13 17.50
C VAL A 6 -8.53 6.68 16.34
N HIS A 7 -9.26 7.60 15.75
CA HIS A 7 -10.14 7.39 14.59
C HIS A 7 -10.28 8.71 13.83
N LEU A 8 -10.63 8.66 12.54
CA LEU A 8 -10.90 9.86 11.75
C LEU A 8 -12.22 10.53 12.19
N PRO A 9 -12.53 11.75 11.69
CA PRO A 9 -13.86 12.32 11.82
C PRO A 9 -14.94 11.32 11.42
N ASP A 10 -16.01 11.23 12.21
CA ASP A 10 -17.17 10.36 11.98
C ASP A 10 -16.91 8.83 11.95
N GLU A 11 -15.67 8.38 12.10
CA GLU A 11 -15.30 6.95 12.16
C GLU A 11 -15.20 6.37 13.59
N HIS A 12 -15.86 6.99 14.56
CA HIS A 12 -15.82 6.52 15.94
C HIS A 12 -16.78 5.35 16.17
N LEU A 13 -16.38 4.39 17.01
CA LEU A 13 -17.21 3.25 17.33
C LEU A 13 -18.46 3.65 18.13
N VAL A 14 -19.63 3.25 17.61
CA VAL A 14 -20.93 3.38 18.27
C VAL A 14 -21.45 1.98 18.62
N PHE A 15 -21.86 1.78 19.87
CA PHE A 15 -22.45 0.53 20.32
C PHE A 15 -23.96 0.69 20.44
N PHE A 16 -24.69 -0.17 19.73
CA PHE A 16 -26.14 -0.27 19.79
C PHE A 16 -26.54 -1.74 19.90
N ARG A 17 -27.78 -1.98 20.31
CA ARG A 17 -28.29 -3.35 20.40
C ARG A 17 -28.62 -3.86 19.00
N GLN A 18 -28.49 -5.16 18.77
CA GLN A 18 -28.77 -5.76 17.46
C GLN A 18 -30.24 -5.56 17.01
N ASP A 19 -31.16 -5.41 17.97
CA ASP A 19 -32.59 -5.16 17.78
C ASP A 19 -32.97 -3.66 17.73
N ALA A 20 -31.98 -2.76 17.68
CA ALA A 20 -32.19 -1.32 17.66
C ALA A 20 -32.81 -0.85 16.33
N THR A 21 -33.77 0.08 16.40
CA THR A 21 -34.31 0.79 15.23
C THR A 21 -33.29 1.79 14.68
N LEU A 22 -33.41 2.18 13.41
CA LEU A 22 -32.54 3.17 12.79
C LEU A 22 -32.52 4.50 13.57
N ASP A 23 -33.67 4.98 14.04
CA ASP A 23 -33.75 6.20 14.86
C ASP A 23 -32.96 6.05 16.16
N SER A 24 -33.09 4.91 16.84
CA SER A 24 -32.36 4.65 18.09
C SER A 24 -30.85 4.48 17.86
N VAL A 25 -30.42 4.02 16.68
CA VAL A 25 -29.02 3.97 16.25
C VAL A 25 -28.49 5.38 16.00
N GLY A 26 -29.28 6.24 15.35
CA GLY A 26 -28.97 7.66 15.16
C GLY A 26 -28.76 8.38 16.49
N GLU A 27 -29.71 8.23 17.43
CA GLU A 27 -29.55 8.78 18.78
C GLU A 27 -28.36 8.18 19.54
N ALA A 28 -28.02 6.92 19.31
CA ALA A 28 -26.86 6.29 19.93
C ALA A 28 -25.55 6.86 19.37
N ALA A 29 -25.50 7.18 18.07
CA ALA A 29 -24.38 7.83 17.43
C ALA A 29 -24.19 9.27 17.92
N GLU A 30 -25.27 10.06 18.01
CA GLU A 30 -25.20 11.43 18.54
C GLU A 30 -24.76 11.49 20.01
N ARG A 31 -25.14 10.48 20.81
CA ARG A 31 -24.74 10.36 22.21
C ARG A 31 -23.38 9.70 22.40
N ALA A 32 -22.82 9.09 21.37
CA ALA A 32 -21.53 8.43 21.47
C ALA A 32 -20.44 9.47 21.73
N THR A 33 -19.59 9.18 22.71
CA THR A 33 -18.42 10.01 22.98
C THR A 33 -17.24 9.06 23.10
N SER A 34 -16.30 9.20 22.16
CA SER A 34 -15.03 8.50 22.21
C SER A 34 -14.06 9.20 23.16
N GLU A 35 -13.01 8.49 23.56
CA GLU A 35 -11.93 9.06 24.39
C GLU A 35 -11.25 10.26 23.69
N LEU A 36 -11.17 10.25 22.36
CA LEU A 36 -10.60 11.32 21.56
C LEU A 36 -11.51 12.55 21.50
N LEU A 37 -12.81 12.36 21.26
CA LEU A 37 -13.80 13.45 21.28
C LEU A 37 -13.91 14.07 22.67
N ALA A 38 -13.88 13.26 23.73
CA ALA A 38 -13.85 13.74 25.09
C ALA A 38 -12.56 14.52 25.41
N PHE A 39 -11.42 14.14 24.83
CA PHE A 39 -10.15 14.85 24.99
C PHE A 39 -10.26 16.26 24.39
N PHE A 40 -10.74 16.39 23.16
CA PHE A 40 -11.00 17.69 22.52
C PHE A 40 -11.94 18.56 23.35
N LYS A 41 -13.05 17.98 23.84
CA LYS A 41 -14.01 18.68 24.70
C LYS A 41 -13.35 19.14 26.01
N SER A 42 -12.55 18.28 26.64
CA SER A 42 -11.86 18.59 27.90
C SER A 42 -10.86 19.73 27.75
N ASN A 43 -10.13 19.79 26.63
CA ASN A 43 -9.16 20.85 26.34
C ASN A 43 -9.79 22.24 26.18
N ARG A 44 -11.10 22.34 25.88
CA ARG A 44 -11.79 23.65 25.81
C ARG A 44 -11.85 24.35 27.17
N SER A 45 -11.98 23.58 28.25
CA SER A 45 -12.19 24.11 29.60
C SER A 45 -11.05 23.82 30.58
N SER A 46 -10.19 22.84 30.33
CA SER A 46 -9.11 22.45 31.25
C SER A 46 -7.80 23.17 30.92
N GLU A 47 -7.33 24.00 31.85
CA GLU A 47 -6.02 24.66 31.74
C GLU A 47 -4.84 23.68 31.75
N LEU A 48 -4.98 22.56 32.47
CA LEU A 48 -4.01 21.47 32.43
C LEU A 48 -4.09 20.73 31.09
N GLY A 49 -5.30 20.39 30.63
CA GLY A 49 -5.52 19.65 29.39
C GLY A 49 -4.91 20.33 28.16
N LYS A 50 -5.04 21.66 28.07
CA LYS A 50 -4.42 22.49 27.02
C LYS A 50 -2.91 22.33 26.89
N ARG A 51 -2.23 21.86 27.94
CA ARG A 51 -0.77 21.68 27.99
C ARG A 51 -0.34 20.25 27.70
N LEU A 52 -1.26 19.32 27.49
CA LEU A 52 -0.96 17.89 27.36
C LEU A 52 -1.08 17.41 25.92
N LEU A 53 -0.25 16.41 25.59
CA LEU A 53 -0.43 15.56 24.42
C LEU A 53 -1.49 14.50 24.72
N TYR A 54 -2.10 13.94 23.69
CA TYR A 54 -3.14 12.92 23.88
C TYR A 54 -2.62 11.66 24.59
N GLN A 55 -1.38 11.23 24.28
CA GLN A 55 -0.73 10.09 24.94
C GLN A 55 -0.42 10.33 26.43
N ASP A 56 -0.26 11.59 26.83
CA ASP A 56 0.04 11.97 28.21
C ASP A 56 -1.24 12.15 29.04
N TYR A 57 -2.40 12.27 28.40
CA TYR A 57 -3.67 12.55 29.07
C TYR A 57 -4.01 11.54 30.18
N PRO A 58 -3.87 10.21 29.98
CA PRO A 58 -4.16 9.22 31.02
C PRO A 58 -3.30 9.37 32.30
N LYS A 59 -2.15 10.03 32.21
CA LYS A 59 -1.28 10.32 33.36
C LYS A 59 -1.96 11.27 34.34
N PHE A 60 -2.69 12.26 33.82
CA PHE A 60 -3.31 13.33 34.61
C PHE A 60 -4.83 13.23 34.70
N PHE A 61 -5.46 12.48 33.80
CA PHE A 61 -6.90 12.32 33.73
C PHE A 61 -7.30 10.84 33.74
N VAL A 62 -8.52 10.57 34.18
CA VAL A 62 -9.19 9.26 34.10
C VAL A 62 -10.41 9.43 33.22
N TYR A 63 -10.59 8.53 32.25
CA TYR A 63 -11.78 8.51 31.44
C TYR A 63 -12.95 7.90 32.22
N ASP A 64 -13.95 8.72 32.54
CA ASP A 64 -15.14 8.33 33.28
C ASP A 64 -16.21 7.77 32.32
N LYS A 65 -16.35 6.44 32.34
CA LYS A 65 -17.39 5.71 31.60
C LYS A 65 -18.69 5.53 32.39
N LYS A 66 -18.76 6.01 33.64
CA LYS A 66 -19.94 5.83 34.52
C LYS A 66 -20.94 6.95 34.35
N THR A 67 -20.47 8.17 34.09
CA THR A 67 -21.34 9.34 33.89
C THR A 67 -21.48 9.64 32.40
N LYS A 68 -22.72 9.84 31.93
CA LYS A 68 -22.99 10.28 30.55
C LYS A 68 -23.20 11.80 30.50
N PRO A 69 -22.64 12.51 29.51
CA PRO A 69 -21.71 12.01 28.50
C PRO A 69 -20.37 11.61 29.13
N HIS A 70 -19.74 10.57 28.59
CA HIS A 70 -18.42 10.13 29.06
C HIS A 70 -17.41 11.27 28.93
N SER A 71 -16.50 11.38 29.88
CA SER A 71 -15.63 12.54 29.99
C SER A 71 -14.30 12.20 30.66
N TRP A 72 -13.28 13.02 30.38
CA TRP A 72 -12.06 12.97 31.16
C TRP A 72 -12.21 13.79 32.44
N LYS A 73 -11.87 13.19 33.58
CA LYS A 73 -11.83 13.85 34.89
C LYS A 73 -10.41 13.84 35.44
N GLU A 74 -10.03 14.91 36.12
CA GLU A 74 -8.70 14.99 36.74
C GLU A 74 -8.48 13.82 37.70
N ARG A 75 -7.30 13.21 37.57
CA ARG A 75 -6.90 12.05 38.35
C ARG A 75 -6.54 12.51 39.76
N LYS A 76 -7.25 11.98 40.74
CA LYS A 76 -6.98 12.25 42.17
C LYS A 76 -5.87 11.38 42.77
N ARG A 77 -5.65 10.17 42.24
CA ARG A 77 -4.67 9.18 42.74
C ARG A 77 -4.11 8.27 41.64
N GLY A 78 -2.89 7.77 41.87
CA GLY A 78 -2.17 6.84 40.99
C GLY A 78 -1.56 7.50 39.76
N THR A 79 -0.89 6.70 38.93
CA THR A 79 -0.30 7.12 37.65
C THR A 79 -0.71 6.12 36.58
N ALA A 80 -0.96 6.59 35.36
CA ALA A 80 -1.12 5.71 34.20
C ALA A 80 -0.28 6.22 33.04
N ILE A 81 0.16 5.31 32.17
CA ILE A 81 0.87 5.63 30.93
C ILE A 81 -0.07 5.30 29.78
N GLY A 82 -0.44 6.32 29.00
CA GLY A 82 -1.16 6.13 27.74
C GLY A 82 -0.20 5.62 26.68
N ARG A 83 -0.53 4.49 26.05
CA ARG A 83 0.22 3.96 24.90
C ARG A 83 -0.67 3.99 23.66
N LEU A 84 -0.50 4.98 22.80
CA LEU A 84 -1.19 5.00 21.52
C LEU A 84 -0.79 3.77 20.71
N ILE A 85 -1.77 3.21 19.99
CA ILE A 85 -1.57 2.05 19.11
C ILE A 85 -0.50 2.43 18.09
N PHE A 86 0.41 1.50 17.78
CA PHE A 86 1.34 1.68 16.67
C PHE A 86 0.56 1.66 15.36
N LEU A 87 0.71 2.71 14.55
CA LEU A 87 0.15 2.79 13.21
C LEU A 87 1.34 2.93 12.26
N ASN A 88 1.37 2.10 11.21
CA ASN A 88 2.27 2.26 10.06
C ASN A 88 1.67 3.34 9.10
N PRO A 89 2.50 4.14 8.39
CA PRO A 89 2.08 5.07 7.32
C PRO A 89 1.05 4.53 6.33
N CYS A 90 1.15 3.25 5.99
CA CYS A 90 0.22 2.51 5.17
C CYS A 90 -1.25 2.61 5.62
N HIS A 91 -1.51 2.94 6.88
CA HIS A 91 -2.89 3.14 7.34
C HIS A 91 -3.50 4.48 6.88
N GLY A 92 -2.76 5.27 6.09
CA GLY A 92 -3.26 6.51 5.50
C GLY A 92 -3.49 7.61 6.54
N ASP A 93 -4.59 8.34 6.42
CA ASP A 93 -4.82 9.56 7.21
C ASP A 93 -4.89 9.35 8.73
N VAL A 94 -5.25 8.15 9.21
CA VAL A 94 -5.27 7.84 10.64
C VAL A 94 -3.86 7.79 11.25
N TYR A 95 -2.84 7.43 10.46
CA TYR A 95 -1.44 7.50 10.86
C TYR A 95 -1.02 8.94 11.12
N TYR A 96 -1.30 9.84 10.16
CA TYR A 96 -0.95 11.25 10.26
C TYR A 96 -1.72 11.95 11.39
N LEU A 97 -3.00 11.61 11.59
CA LEU A 97 -3.78 12.06 12.75
C LEU A 97 -3.10 11.65 14.07
N ARG A 98 -2.70 10.38 14.21
CA ARG A 98 -1.96 9.92 15.40
C ARG A 98 -0.66 10.71 15.58
N LEU A 99 0.10 10.95 14.51
CA LEU A 99 1.33 11.72 14.57
C LEU A 99 1.06 13.14 15.11
N LEU A 100 0.04 13.83 14.60
CA LEU A 100 -0.38 15.14 15.12
C LEU A 100 -0.75 15.07 16.60
N LEU A 101 -1.51 14.07 17.04
CA LEU A 101 -1.89 13.88 18.45
C LEU A 101 -0.70 13.59 19.40
N THR A 102 0.44 13.13 18.85
CA THR A 102 1.69 12.94 19.62
C THR A 102 2.56 14.19 19.68
N LYS A 103 2.28 15.22 18.87
CA LYS A 103 3.11 16.42 18.75
C LYS A 103 2.38 17.71 19.13
N ILE A 104 1.05 17.76 18.98
CA ILE A 104 0.21 18.93 19.24
C ILE A 104 -0.42 18.83 20.62
N ARG A 105 -0.20 19.87 21.44
CA ARG A 105 -0.77 19.97 22.79
C ARG A 105 -2.12 20.68 22.75
N GLY A 106 -3.06 20.17 23.54
CA GLY A 106 -4.33 20.85 23.79
C GLY A 106 -5.27 21.11 22.60
N PRO A 107 -5.29 20.33 21.50
CA PRO A 107 -6.26 20.57 20.43
C PRO A 107 -7.68 20.44 20.97
N THR A 108 -8.60 21.29 20.51
CA THR A 108 -10.00 21.35 20.95
C THR A 108 -10.99 20.81 19.92
N SER A 109 -10.48 20.38 18.78
CA SER A 109 -11.22 19.81 17.65
C SER A 109 -10.27 19.07 16.71
N TYR A 110 -10.81 18.35 15.73
CA TYR A 110 -9.99 17.91 14.58
C TYR A 110 -9.48 19.10 13.77
N GLU A 111 -10.24 20.21 13.72
CA GLU A 111 -9.88 21.40 12.98
C GLU A 111 -8.59 22.06 13.45
N ASP A 112 -8.36 22.03 14.75
CA ASP A 112 -7.11 22.49 15.34
C ASP A 112 -5.91 21.63 14.87
N LEU A 113 -6.14 20.34 14.58
CA LEU A 113 -5.09 19.42 14.15
C LEU A 113 -4.69 19.66 12.69
N TYR A 114 -5.66 19.89 11.81
CA TYR A 114 -5.39 20.19 10.39
C TYR A 114 -5.24 21.70 10.08
N THR A 115 -5.14 22.57 11.09
CA THR A 115 -4.88 24.02 10.89
C THR A 115 -3.50 24.42 11.40
N HIS A 116 -2.62 24.97 10.56
CA HIS A 116 -1.31 25.51 10.97
C HIS A 116 -1.12 26.94 10.46
N ASN A 117 -0.61 27.84 11.30
CA ASN A 117 -0.34 29.25 10.94
C ASN A 117 -1.55 29.96 10.28
N GLY A 118 -2.77 29.64 10.72
CA GLY A 118 -4.01 30.20 10.17
C GLY A 118 -4.49 29.59 8.86
N VAL A 119 -3.76 28.60 8.31
CA VAL A 119 -4.15 27.87 7.09
C VAL A 119 -4.73 26.51 7.46
N ARG A 120 -5.90 26.20 6.93
CA ARG A 120 -6.56 24.89 7.04
C ARG A 120 -6.15 24.01 5.87
N TYR A 121 -5.63 22.82 6.16
CA TYR A 121 -5.21 21.82 5.16
C TYR A 121 -6.32 20.82 4.89
N LEU A 122 -6.27 20.16 3.71
CA LEU A 122 -7.29 19.21 3.28
C LEU A 122 -7.15 17.86 3.97
N THR A 123 -5.90 17.43 4.22
CA THR A 123 -5.60 16.13 4.84
C THR A 123 -4.72 16.28 6.08
N PHE A 124 -4.75 15.26 6.95
CA PHE A 124 -3.83 15.23 8.11
C PHE A 124 -2.37 15.13 7.65
N LYS A 125 -2.10 14.47 6.52
CA LYS A 125 -0.77 14.39 5.90
C LYS A 125 -0.22 15.76 5.55
N GLU A 126 -1.00 16.60 4.86
CA GLU A 126 -0.62 17.97 4.51
C GLU A 126 -0.34 18.80 5.77
N ALA A 127 -1.18 18.67 6.79
CA ALA A 127 -0.98 19.36 8.06
C ALA A 127 0.29 18.93 8.81
N CYS A 128 0.70 17.66 8.69
CA CYS A 128 1.99 17.16 9.17
C CYS A 128 3.15 17.73 8.34
N ALA A 129 3.01 17.74 7.01
CA ALA A 129 4.03 18.24 6.08
C ALA A 129 4.31 19.73 6.32
N ALA A 130 3.25 20.55 6.47
CA ALA A 130 3.35 21.97 6.76
C ALA A 130 4.04 22.30 8.10
N ARG A 131 4.02 21.35 9.05
CA ARG A 131 4.68 21.46 10.36
C ARG A 131 6.07 20.84 10.38
N ASN A 132 6.55 20.31 9.27
CA ASN A 132 7.79 19.54 9.19
C ASN A 132 7.84 18.36 10.17
N PHE A 133 6.70 17.69 10.38
CA PHE A 133 6.64 16.46 11.19
C PHE A 133 6.92 15.19 10.38
N LEU A 134 6.94 15.30 9.06
CA LEU A 134 7.35 14.23 8.16
C LEU A 134 8.86 14.34 7.94
N GLU A 135 9.55 13.22 7.94
CA GLU A 135 10.95 13.15 7.51
C GLU A 135 11.05 13.61 6.05
N ASN A 136 12.17 14.24 5.71
CA ASN A 136 12.37 14.73 4.34
C ASN A 136 12.66 13.54 3.43
N ASP A 137 12.15 13.57 2.21
CA ASP A 137 12.43 12.52 1.21
C ASP A 137 13.89 12.54 0.74
N GLY A 138 14.73 13.48 1.22
CA GLY A 138 16.14 13.57 0.87
C GLY A 138 16.95 12.29 1.12
N GLU A 139 16.69 11.58 2.22
CA GLU A 139 17.36 10.29 2.47
C GLU A 139 16.94 9.21 1.45
N TRP A 140 15.66 9.25 1.02
CA TRP A 140 15.19 8.38 -0.05
C TRP A 140 15.76 8.82 -1.40
N ASP A 141 15.82 10.11 -1.68
CA ASP A 141 16.43 10.64 -2.90
C ASP A 141 17.88 10.18 -3.06
N ASP A 142 18.69 10.31 -2.00
CA ASP A 142 20.09 9.87 -1.99
C ASP A 142 20.17 8.33 -2.14
N CYS A 143 19.32 7.60 -1.42
CA CYS A 143 19.27 6.14 -1.49
C CYS A 143 18.86 5.62 -2.87
N PHE A 144 17.86 6.22 -3.51
CA PHE A 144 17.40 5.84 -4.85
C PHE A 144 18.42 6.24 -5.92
N ALA A 145 19.06 7.40 -5.78
CA ALA A 145 20.16 7.80 -6.66
C ALA A 145 21.31 6.77 -6.58
N GLU A 146 21.77 6.42 -5.38
CA GLU A 146 22.83 5.42 -5.20
C GLU A 146 22.40 4.04 -5.71
N ALA A 147 21.20 3.58 -5.34
CA ALA A 147 20.70 2.28 -5.79
C ALA A 147 20.56 2.20 -7.31
N SER A 148 20.18 3.29 -7.97
CA SER A 148 20.00 3.34 -9.43
C SER A 148 21.28 3.03 -10.22
N GLU A 149 22.46 3.21 -9.60
CA GLU A 149 23.74 2.91 -10.24
C GLU A 149 24.07 1.41 -10.25
N PHE A 150 23.48 0.61 -9.35
CA PHE A 150 23.89 -0.78 -9.12
C PHE A 150 22.77 -1.82 -9.19
N ALA A 151 21.50 -1.43 -9.01
CA ALA A 151 20.39 -2.35 -8.78
C ALA A 151 19.42 -2.45 -9.97
N ILE A 152 19.88 -3.06 -11.07
CA ILE A 152 19.05 -3.35 -12.25
C ILE A 152 17.83 -4.21 -11.85
N GLY A 153 16.62 -3.68 -12.05
CA GLY A 153 15.36 -4.34 -11.68
C GLY A 153 15.13 -4.52 -10.17
N GLY A 154 16.04 -4.03 -9.32
CA GLY A 154 15.94 -4.07 -7.86
C GLY A 154 15.22 -2.85 -7.27
N LEU A 155 15.22 -1.72 -7.99
CA LEU A 155 14.64 -0.46 -7.51
C LEU A 155 13.14 -0.54 -7.25
N ARG A 156 12.40 -1.37 -7.99
CA ARG A 156 10.96 -1.55 -7.75
C ARG A 156 10.66 -2.10 -6.36
N LYS A 157 11.45 -3.08 -5.88
CA LYS A 157 11.32 -3.61 -4.51
C LYS A 157 11.70 -2.59 -3.45
N LEU A 158 12.75 -1.80 -3.71
CA LEU A 158 13.12 -0.69 -2.84
C LEU A 158 12.00 0.36 -2.77
N PHE A 159 11.33 0.62 -3.90
CA PHE A 159 10.17 1.51 -3.98
C PHE A 159 8.98 0.98 -3.19
N VAL A 160 8.67 -0.32 -3.28
CA VAL A 160 7.66 -0.95 -2.41
C VAL A 160 8.01 -0.69 -0.94
N LEU A 161 9.25 -0.99 -0.54
CA LEU A 161 9.71 -0.83 0.84
C LEU A 161 9.63 0.61 1.34
N ALA A 162 10.04 1.57 0.51
CA ALA A 162 9.96 2.99 0.83
C ALA A 162 8.50 3.41 1.08
N LEU A 163 7.56 2.96 0.25
CA LEU A 163 6.14 3.28 0.42
C LEU A 163 5.52 2.55 1.62
N THR A 164 5.91 1.30 1.87
CA THR A 164 5.29 0.50 2.94
C THR A 164 5.83 0.82 4.32
N ASP A 165 7.13 1.11 4.43
CA ASP A 165 7.84 1.21 5.71
C ASP A 165 8.65 2.50 5.86
N GLY A 166 8.85 3.25 4.77
CA GLY A 166 9.82 4.35 4.70
C GLY A 166 9.32 5.75 5.04
N ASN A 167 8.06 5.92 5.46
CA ASN A 167 7.49 7.25 5.77
C ASN A 167 7.61 8.30 4.63
N VAL A 168 7.65 7.87 3.36
CA VAL A 168 7.83 8.79 2.22
C VAL A 168 6.77 9.91 2.25
N ARG A 169 7.24 11.16 2.26
CA ARG A 169 6.43 12.37 2.32
C ARG A 169 5.64 12.53 1.03
N SER A 170 6.25 12.38 -0.14
CA SER A 170 5.58 12.47 -1.44
C SER A 170 5.92 11.28 -2.35
N PRO A 171 5.14 10.18 -2.25
CA PRO A 171 5.32 9.00 -3.12
C PRO A 171 5.32 9.32 -4.62
N ILE A 172 4.47 10.27 -5.03
CA ILE A 172 4.34 10.70 -6.42
C ILE A 172 5.59 11.44 -6.91
N GLU A 173 6.17 12.33 -6.10
CA GLU A 173 7.41 13.03 -6.47
C GLU A 173 8.58 12.05 -6.58
N LEU A 174 8.67 11.09 -5.65
CA LEU A 174 9.70 10.04 -5.68
C LEU A 174 9.53 9.14 -6.91
N TRP A 175 8.30 8.77 -7.26
CA TRP A 175 8.00 8.05 -8.51
C TRP A 175 8.40 8.86 -9.73
N GLU A 176 7.95 10.11 -9.86
CA GLU A 176 8.24 10.96 -11.02
C GLU A 176 9.75 11.09 -11.27
N LYS A 177 10.53 11.17 -10.20
CA LYS A 177 11.99 11.28 -10.24
C LYS A 177 12.69 10.00 -10.65
N PHE A 178 12.23 8.83 -10.20
CA PHE A 178 12.95 7.55 -10.36
C PHE A 178 12.24 6.51 -11.25
N GLN A 179 11.06 6.81 -11.80
CA GLN A 179 10.25 5.86 -12.60
C GLN A 179 11.04 5.18 -13.72
N SER A 180 11.91 5.90 -14.41
CA SER A 180 12.72 5.34 -15.51
C SER A 180 13.68 4.25 -15.00
N ALA A 181 14.30 4.48 -13.84
CA ALA A 181 15.21 3.51 -13.22
C ALA A 181 14.44 2.36 -12.55
N ILE A 182 13.27 2.66 -11.94
CA ILE A 182 12.37 1.63 -11.38
C ILE A 182 11.84 0.69 -12.49
N CYS A 183 11.62 1.21 -13.69
CA CYS A 183 11.10 0.47 -14.84
C CYS A 183 12.20 0.00 -15.80
N GLU A 184 13.47 0.06 -15.42
CA GLU A 184 14.59 -0.30 -16.31
C GLU A 184 14.47 -1.75 -16.84
N ASP A 185 14.05 -2.69 -15.98
CA ASP A 185 13.85 -4.08 -16.38
C ASP A 185 12.52 -4.33 -17.12
N CYS A 186 11.60 -3.37 -17.10
CA CYS A 186 10.28 -3.50 -17.72
C CYS A 186 10.35 -3.53 -19.24
N GLU A 187 11.30 -2.83 -19.87
CA GLU A 187 11.49 -2.89 -21.32
C GLU A 187 11.84 -4.32 -21.78
N TYR A 188 12.81 -4.95 -21.11
CA TYR A 188 13.21 -6.32 -21.44
C TYR A 188 12.05 -7.31 -21.25
N ARG A 189 11.29 -7.17 -20.16
CA ARG A 189 10.13 -8.02 -19.87
C ARG A 189 9.00 -7.82 -20.89
N LEU A 190 8.69 -6.58 -21.24
CA LEU A 190 7.69 -6.26 -22.27
C LEU A 190 8.07 -6.88 -23.61
N ARG A 191 9.34 -6.74 -24.02
CA ARG A 191 9.86 -7.36 -25.24
C ARG A 191 9.71 -8.89 -25.20
N ALA A 192 10.04 -9.51 -24.07
CA ALA A 192 9.96 -10.96 -23.92
C ALA A 192 8.51 -11.48 -23.97
N GLU A 193 7.58 -10.79 -23.31
CA GLU A 193 6.19 -11.24 -23.15
C GLU A 193 5.30 -10.82 -24.33
N PHE A 194 5.40 -9.58 -24.81
CA PHE A 194 4.50 -8.98 -25.79
C PHE A 194 5.15 -8.70 -27.16
N GLY A 195 6.50 -8.71 -27.23
CA GLY A 195 7.26 -8.45 -28.45
C GLY A 195 7.64 -6.98 -28.66
N ASP A 196 8.55 -6.73 -29.60
CA ASP A 196 9.16 -5.41 -29.85
C ASP A 196 8.15 -4.31 -30.18
N SER A 197 7.03 -4.63 -30.82
CA SER A 197 6.01 -3.64 -31.21
C SER A 197 5.32 -2.97 -30.01
N PHE A 198 5.39 -3.57 -28.83
CA PHE A 198 4.81 -3.02 -27.60
C PHE A 198 5.80 -2.17 -26.81
N VAL A 199 7.08 -2.15 -27.18
CA VAL A 199 8.11 -1.38 -26.48
C VAL A 199 8.00 0.09 -26.85
N SER A 200 7.50 0.90 -25.92
CA SER A 200 7.53 2.36 -25.96
C SER A 200 7.73 2.88 -24.54
N THR A 201 8.24 4.11 -24.37
CA THR A 201 8.43 4.71 -23.04
C THR A 201 7.13 4.69 -22.23
N GLN A 202 6.00 5.03 -22.87
CA GLN A 202 4.69 5.02 -22.22
C GLN A 202 4.29 3.62 -21.76
N ASN A 203 4.46 2.60 -22.62
CA ASN A 203 4.12 1.22 -22.27
C ASN A 203 5.06 0.66 -21.19
N VAL A 204 6.34 1.02 -21.21
CA VAL A 204 7.32 0.62 -20.18
C VAL A 204 6.93 1.14 -18.81
N GLN A 205 6.57 2.42 -18.72
CA GLN A 205 6.10 3.02 -17.46
C GLN A 205 4.76 2.43 -17.01
N ASP A 206 3.81 2.26 -17.93
CA ASP A 206 2.49 1.71 -17.64
C ASP A 206 2.55 0.23 -17.21
N TYR A 207 3.39 -0.57 -17.87
CA TYR A 207 3.70 -1.93 -17.45
C TYR A 207 4.45 -1.98 -16.12
N GLY A 208 5.34 -1.01 -15.87
CA GLY A 208 6.00 -0.84 -14.58
C GLY A 208 5.00 -0.60 -13.44
N LEU A 209 4.01 0.27 -13.65
CA LEU A 209 2.90 0.50 -12.71
C LEU A 209 2.09 -0.78 -12.49
N TYR A 210 1.82 -1.56 -13.54
CA TYR A 210 1.15 -2.85 -13.41
C TYR A 210 1.94 -3.84 -12.56
N GLN A 211 3.24 -4.00 -12.82
CA GLN A 211 4.10 -4.86 -12.01
C GLN A 211 4.18 -4.37 -10.55
N PHE A 212 4.27 -3.07 -10.36
CA PHE A 212 4.31 -2.47 -9.04
C PHE A 212 3.00 -2.68 -8.27
N GLN A 213 1.84 -2.56 -8.91
CA GLN A 213 0.53 -2.87 -8.34
C GLN A 213 0.45 -4.32 -7.85
N LYS A 214 1.04 -5.27 -8.57
CA LYS A 214 1.12 -6.69 -8.15
C LYS A 214 2.00 -6.87 -6.91
N GLU A 215 3.13 -6.19 -6.85
CA GLU A 215 4.01 -6.23 -5.68
C GLU A 215 3.34 -5.61 -4.45
N LEU A 216 2.65 -4.46 -4.59
CA LEU A 216 1.90 -3.82 -3.50
C LEU A 216 0.74 -4.68 -2.98
N GLN A 217 0.09 -5.47 -3.85
CA GLN A 217 -0.99 -6.37 -3.43
C GLN A 217 -0.52 -7.42 -2.42
N LEU A 218 0.76 -7.84 -2.47
CA LEU A 218 1.34 -8.76 -1.48
C LEU A 218 1.33 -8.16 -0.06
N PHE A 219 1.30 -6.83 0.05
CA PHE A 219 1.20 -6.08 1.30
C PHE A 219 -0.24 -5.60 1.59
N GLY A 220 -1.22 -6.03 0.79
CA GLY A 220 -2.60 -5.57 0.90
C GLY A 220 -2.78 -4.08 0.57
N LYS A 221 -1.91 -3.54 -0.29
CA LYS A 221 -1.91 -2.13 -0.72
C LYS A 221 -2.23 -1.99 -2.20
N LYS A 222 -2.62 -0.78 -2.59
CA LYS A 222 -2.84 -0.38 -3.99
C LYS A 222 -2.08 0.90 -4.31
N LEU A 223 -1.87 1.16 -5.60
CA LEU A 223 -1.26 2.40 -6.07
C LEU A 223 -2.02 3.65 -5.58
N GLU A 224 -3.35 3.54 -5.55
CA GLU A 224 -4.27 4.60 -5.11
C GLU A 224 -4.01 5.03 -3.67
N ASP A 225 -3.60 4.11 -2.79
CA ASP A 225 -3.31 4.40 -1.38
C ASP A 225 -2.16 5.42 -1.23
N PHE A 226 -1.33 5.56 -2.28
CA PHE A 226 -0.17 6.45 -2.31
C PHE A 226 -0.34 7.62 -3.28
N GLY A 227 -1.50 7.75 -3.93
CA GLY A 227 -1.76 8.80 -4.93
C GLY A 227 -0.99 8.60 -6.24
N LEU A 228 -0.60 7.37 -6.56
CA LEU A 228 0.11 7.02 -7.79
C LEU A 228 -0.85 6.76 -8.96
N PRO A 229 -0.42 6.99 -10.22
CA PRO A 229 -1.22 6.69 -11.40
C PRO A 229 -1.52 5.20 -11.52
N LEU A 230 -2.72 4.88 -11.99
CA LEU A 230 -3.12 3.50 -12.28
C LEU A 230 -2.64 3.05 -13.66
N PRO A 231 -2.24 1.78 -13.84
CA PRO A 231 -1.94 1.24 -15.16
C PRO A 231 -3.19 1.23 -16.04
N ILE A 232 -3.03 1.65 -17.30
CA ILE A 232 -4.10 1.79 -18.29
C ILE A 232 -4.14 0.57 -19.23
N GLY A 233 -2.98 0.00 -19.53
CA GLY A 233 -2.81 -1.13 -20.43
C GLY A 233 -3.29 -2.44 -19.83
N ASN A 234 -3.75 -3.34 -20.71
CA ASN A 234 -4.08 -4.70 -20.34
C ASN A 234 -2.84 -5.59 -20.41
N TRP A 235 -2.14 -5.70 -19.29
CA TRP A 235 -0.87 -6.42 -19.15
C TRP A 235 -1.01 -7.81 -18.53
N GLU A 236 -2.23 -8.29 -18.33
CA GLU A 236 -2.42 -9.66 -17.86
C GLU A 236 -1.89 -10.65 -18.90
N PRO A 237 -0.99 -11.58 -18.52
CA PRO A 237 -0.54 -12.59 -19.44
C PRO A 237 -1.73 -13.43 -19.89
N ASN A 238 -2.06 -13.42 -21.18
CA ASN A 238 -2.93 -14.45 -21.73
C ASN A 238 -2.26 -15.80 -21.46
N HIS A 239 -2.88 -16.64 -20.62
CA HIS A 239 -2.35 -17.96 -20.22
C HIS A 239 -1.99 -18.88 -21.40
N LEU A 240 -2.41 -18.55 -22.62
CA LEU A 240 -2.08 -19.25 -23.86
C LEU A 240 -0.75 -18.80 -24.52
N GLN A 241 -0.23 -17.63 -24.17
CA GLN A 241 1.06 -17.11 -24.71
C GLN A 241 2.21 -17.19 -23.70
N SER A 242 1.91 -17.37 -22.41
CA SER A 242 2.88 -17.41 -21.32
C SER A 242 3.40 -18.83 -21.02
N ILE A 243 3.85 -19.58 -22.03
CA ILE A 243 4.80 -20.67 -21.79
C ILE A 243 6.19 -20.10 -22.14
N PRO A 244 7.00 -19.69 -21.14
CA PRO A 244 8.37 -19.22 -21.37
C PRO A 244 9.26 -20.29 -22.03
N LEU A 245 8.83 -21.54 -22.01
CA LEU A 245 9.51 -22.65 -22.65
C LEU A 245 9.47 -22.56 -24.20
N ALA A 246 8.46 -21.93 -24.79
CA ALA A 246 8.27 -21.96 -26.25
C ALA A 246 9.27 -21.09 -27.06
N ARG A 247 10.05 -20.22 -26.42
CA ARG A 247 10.91 -19.24 -27.12
C ARG A 247 12.42 -19.40 -26.87
N GLN A 248 12.84 -20.48 -26.22
CA GLN A 248 14.28 -20.81 -26.02
C GLN A 248 14.76 -22.02 -26.84
N TYR A 249 14.13 -22.33 -27.97
CA TYR A 249 14.62 -23.39 -28.85
C TYR A 249 15.47 -22.81 -29.97
N ASN A 250 16.74 -23.23 -30.04
CA ASN A 250 17.55 -23.03 -31.23
C ASN A 250 17.05 -24.02 -32.30
N GLU A 251 16.31 -23.52 -33.29
CA GLU A 251 15.72 -24.34 -34.36
C GLU A 251 16.75 -25.17 -35.13
N GLU A 252 17.96 -24.63 -35.35
CA GLU A 252 19.03 -25.36 -36.03
C GLU A 252 19.55 -26.53 -35.19
N GLU A 253 19.69 -26.33 -33.89
CA GLU A 253 20.12 -27.38 -32.96
C GLU A 253 19.06 -28.46 -32.79
N GLN A 254 17.78 -28.09 -32.67
CA GLN A 254 16.68 -29.06 -32.59
C GLN A 254 16.55 -29.86 -33.89
N THR A 255 16.72 -29.21 -35.05
CA THR A 255 16.74 -29.89 -36.36
C THR A 255 17.92 -30.87 -36.46
N ARG A 256 19.09 -30.51 -35.91
CA ARG A 256 20.27 -31.38 -35.86
C ARG A 256 20.01 -32.61 -34.98
N LEU A 257 19.52 -32.41 -33.76
CA LEU A 257 19.18 -33.49 -32.83
C LEU A 257 18.11 -34.42 -33.42
N LEU A 258 17.11 -33.87 -34.10
CA LEU A 258 16.09 -34.66 -34.78
C LEU A 258 16.70 -35.57 -35.85
N ARG A 259 17.59 -35.04 -36.70
CA ARG A 259 18.27 -35.86 -37.73
C ARG A 259 19.15 -36.96 -37.13
N GLU A 260 19.73 -36.70 -35.96
CA GLU A 260 20.61 -37.66 -35.27
C GLU A 260 19.83 -38.79 -34.57
N PHE A 261 18.75 -38.45 -33.88
CA PHE A 261 18.00 -39.41 -33.04
C PHE A 261 16.87 -40.13 -33.77
N LEU A 262 16.26 -39.51 -34.79
CA LEU A 262 15.12 -40.10 -35.50
C LEU A 262 15.48 -41.42 -36.21
N PRO A 263 16.70 -41.64 -36.74
CA PRO A 263 17.14 -42.97 -37.21
C PRO A 263 17.33 -44.01 -36.11
N GLN A 264 17.55 -43.60 -34.86
CA GLN A 264 17.85 -44.47 -33.72
C GLN A 264 16.59 -44.99 -33.00
N LEU A 265 15.42 -44.49 -33.36
CA LEU A 265 14.15 -44.92 -32.79
C LEU A 265 13.83 -46.37 -33.20
N ASN A 266 13.39 -47.16 -32.22
CA ASN A 266 12.78 -48.47 -32.50
C ASN A 266 11.39 -48.31 -33.15
N ASP A 267 10.82 -49.41 -33.63
CA ASP A 267 9.56 -49.38 -34.40
C ASP A 267 8.38 -48.78 -33.63
N ASP A 268 8.30 -49.01 -32.32
CA ASP A 268 7.21 -48.49 -31.48
C ASP A 268 7.39 -46.98 -31.21
N GLN A 269 8.62 -46.55 -30.93
CA GLN A 269 8.96 -45.14 -30.74
C GLN A 269 8.77 -44.33 -32.04
N ARG A 270 9.17 -44.89 -33.19
CA ARG A 270 8.97 -44.26 -34.50
C ARG A 270 7.48 -44.11 -34.79
N ARG A 271 6.68 -45.15 -34.52
CA ARG A 271 5.23 -45.11 -34.71
C ARG A 271 4.56 -44.05 -33.85
N ALA A 272 4.95 -43.93 -32.58
CA ALA A 272 4.45 -42.89 -31.69
C ALA A 272 4.84 -41.48 -32.17
N TYR A 273 6.10 -41.28 -32.55
CA TYR A 273 6.60 -40.02 -33.09
C TYR A 273 5.82 -39.57 -34.34
N GLU A 274 5.61 -40.47 -35.31
CA GLU A 274 4.88 -40.17 -36.53
C GLU A 274 3.40 -39.85 -36.27
N GLN A 275 2.76 -40.55 -35.34
CA GLN A 275 1.37 -40.27 -34.95
C GLN A 275 1.22 -38.89 -34.32
N ILE A 276 2.12 -38.52 -33.41
CA ILE A 276 2.10 -37.22 -32.74
C ILE A 276 2.35 -36.11 -33.75
N THR A 277 3.37 -36.24 -34.60
CA THR A 277 3.73 -35.24 -35.61
C THR A 277 2.59 -35.02 -36.60
N ARG A 278 1.99 -36.10 -37.12
CA ARG A 278 0.83 -36.01 -38.02
C ARG A 278 -0.39 -35.40 -37.35
N ALA A 279 -0.64 -35.66 -36.07
CA ALA A 279 -1.76 -35.06 -35.36
C ALA A 279 -1.59 -33.53 -35.24
N ILE A 280 -0.37 -33.07 -34.93
CA ILE A 280 -0.03 -31.64 -34.83
C ILE A 280 -0.14 -30.95 -36.20
N GLU A 281 0.33 -31.59 -37.27
CA GLU A 281 0.27 -31.03 -38.63
C GLU A 281 -1.17 -30.94 -39.18
N ASN A 282 -2.08 -31.81 -38.74
CA ASN A 282 -3.47 -31.85 -39.22
C ASN A 282 -4.45 -30.99 -38.41
N ASP A 283 -4.23 -30.78 -37.11
CA ASP A 283 -5.04 -29.88 -36.29
C ASP A 283 -4.26 -29.33 -35.07
N SER A 284 -3.66 -28.15 -35.24
CA SER A 284 -2.85 -27.50 -34.21
C SER A 284 -3.64 -27.06 -32.97
N ASN A 285 -4.98 -26.98 -33.05
CA ASN A 285 -5.82 -26.45 -31.97
C ASN A 285 -6.38 -27.52 -31.02
N THR A 286 -6.28 -28.81 -31.35
CA THR A 286 -6.77 -29.91 -30.50
C THR A 286 -5.69 -30.89 -30.06
N ALA A 287 -4.46 -30.71 -30.53
CA ALA A 287 -3.30 -31.51 -30.17
C ALA A 287 -2.78 -31.17 -28.75
N HIS A 288 -3.49 -31.65 -27.72
CA HIS A 288 -3.03 -31.57 -26.33
C HIS A 288 -2.34 -32.88 -25.93
N PHE A 289 -1.05 -32.81 -25.60
CA PHE A 289 -0.31 -33.94 -25.05
C PHE A 289 0.18 -33.59 -23.65
N PHE A 290 -0.04 -34.49 -22.69
CA PHE A 290 0.56 -34.43 -21.36
C PHE A 290 1.78 -35.35 -21.36
N LEU A 291 2.97 -34.77 -21.12
CA LEU A 291 4.21 -35.50 -20.85
C LEU A 291 4.29 -35.88 -19.37
#